data_AF-A0A2V7IA67-F1
#
_entry.id   AF-A0A2V7IA67-F1
#
_cell.length_a   1.000
_cell.length_b   1.000
_cell.length_c   1.000
_cell.angle_alpha   90.00
_cell.angle_beta   90.00
_cell.angle_gamma   90.00
#
_symmetry.space_group_name_H-M   'P 1'
#
loop_
_entity.id
_entity.type
_entity.pdbx_description
1 polymer ?
#
loop_
_entity_poly.entity_id
_entity_poly.type
_entity_poly.pdbx_seq_one_letter_code
_entity_poly.pdbx_strand_id
1 'polypeptide(L)'
;MNDTPFDTERRYREMLLQRSGAERLKMGCSMFATARALVVASVLEGEPTASPTVVRRALFVRFYGADFAAAKCAEIVARLGGTEQPRPDPRPVTASTANTAAGA
;
A
#
# COMPACT_ATOMS: atom_id res chain seq x y z
N MET A 1 -6.11 5.80 -24.62
CA MET A 1 -5.53 7.11 -24.95
C MET A 1 -4.15 7.12 -24.35
N ASN A 2 -3.10 6.98 -25.17
CA ASN A 2 -1.73 7.11 -24.71
C ASN A 2 -1.22 8.44 -25.25
N ASP A 3 -1.30 9.48 -24.40
CA ASP A 3 -0.80 10.81 -24.71
C ASP A 3 0.74 10.89 -24.65
N THR A 4 1.39 9.75 -24.37
CA THR A 4 2.84 9.63 -24.29
C THR A 4 3.39 9.10 -25.61
N PRO A 5 4.23 9.88 -26.33
CA PRO A 5 4.92 9.41 -27.52
C PRO A 5 5.84 8.21 -27.23
N PHE A 6 5.98 7.31 -28.20
CA PHE A 6 6.76 6.06 -28.05
C PHE A 6 8.20 6.29 -27.58
N ASP A 7 8.91 7.27 -28.14
CA ASP A 7 10.29 7.55 -27.76
C ASP A 7 10.41 8.02 -26.30
N THR A 8 9.43 8.76 -25.80
CA THR A 8 9.36 9.19 -24.40
C THR A 8 9.14 8.00 -23.47
N GLU A 9 8.24 7.08 -23.82
CA GLU A 9 7.99 5.86 -23.06
C GLU A 9 9.23 4.96 -23.03
N ARG A 10 9.88 4.76 -24.17
CA ARG A 10 11.13 3.99 -24.27
C ARG A 10 12.22 4.59 -23.38
N ARG A 11 12.44 5.91 -23.47
CA ARG A 11 13.45 6.60 -22.67
C ARG A 11 13.16 6.52 -21.17
N TYR A 12 11.90 6.68 -20.78
CA TYR A 12 11.47 6.52 -19.40
C TYR A 12 11.73 5.10 -18.88
N ARG A 13 11.42 4.08 -19.69
CA ARG A 13 11.66 2.67 -19.35
C ARG A 13 13.14 2.36 -19.20
N GLU A 14 14.00 2.86 -20.09
CA GLU A 14 15.45 2.74 -19.96
C GLU A 14 15.96 3.33 -18.64
N MET A 15 15.54 4.56 -18.31
CA MET A 15 15.92 5.21 -17.05
C MET A 15 15.44 4.44 -15.81
N LEU A 16 14.25 3.85 -15.84
CA LEU A 16 13.74 2.99 -14.77
C LEU A 16 14.56 1.71 -14.60
N LEU A 17 15.00 1.10 -15.69
CA LEU A 17 15.76 -0.16 -15.66
C LEU A 17 17.21 0.05 -15.18
N GLN A 18 17.77 1.25 -15.33
CA GLN A 18 19.07 1.62 -14.74
C GLN A 18 19.05 1.71 -13.20
N ARG A 19 17.86 1.81 -12.59
CA ARG A 19 17.72 1.79 -11.12
C ARG A 19 17.75 0.37 -10.59
N SER A 20 18.14 0.20 -9.32
CA SER A 20 18.01 -1.07 -8.63
C SER A 20 16.54 -1.46 -8.44
N GLY A 21 16.28 -2.75 -8.23
CA GLY A 21 14.94 -3.25 -7.91
C GLY A 21 14.35 -2.60 -6.64
N ALA A 22 15.18 -2.38 -5.62
CA ALA A 22 14.79 -1.73 -4.38
C ALA A 22 14.36 -0.27 -4.59
N GLU A 23 15.07 0.49 -5.43
CA GLU A 23 14.70 1.86 -5.77
C GLU A 23 13.39 1.92 -6.54
N ARG A 24 13.18 1.02 -7.50
CA ARG A 24 11.90 0.92 -8.22
C ARG A 24 10.74 0.61 -7.28
N LEU A 25 10.93 -0.31 -6.33
CA LEU A 25 9.94 -0.62 -5.30
C LEU A 25 9.65 0.60 -4.43
N LYS A 26 10.68 1.31 -3.96
CA LYS A 26 10.54 2.53 -3.16
C LYS A 26 9.75 3.61 -3.90
N MET A 27 9.99 3.78 -5.21
CA MET A 27 9.22 4.72 -6.03
C MET A 27 7.74 4.35 -6.07
N GLY A 28 7.40 3.08 -6.30
CA GLY A 28 6.00 2.61 -6.28
C GLY A 28 5.35 2.83 -4.91
N CYS A 29 6.04 2.47 -3.83
CA CYS A 29 5.55 2.65 -2.46
C CYS A 29 5.45 4.12 -2.05
N SER A 30 6.28 5.01 -2.59
CA SER A 30 6.27 6.43 -2.24
C SER A 30 4.93 7.10 -2.58
N MET A 31 4.30 6.73 -3.70
CA MET A 31 2.99 7.27 -4.06
C MET A 31 1.91 6.86 -3.05
N PHE A 32 1.91 5.59 -2.62
CA PHE A 32 0.99 5.11 -1.58
C PHE A 32 1.26 5.81 -0.24
N ALA A 33 2.52 5.99 0.13
CA ALA A 33 2.91 6.71 1.36
C ALA A 33 2.43 8.17 1.33
N THR A 34 2.62 8.86 0.21
CA THR A 34 2.12 10.23 0.00
C THR A 34 0.60 10.28 0.05
N ALA A 35 -0.10 9.40 -0.67
CA ALA A 35 -1.56 9.33 -0.64
C ALA A 35 -2.07 9.10 0.79
N ARG A 36 -1.45 8.18 1.55
CA ARG A 36 -1.78 7.94 2.96
C ARG A 36 -1.57 9.19 3.81
N ALA A 37 -0.44 9.89 3.63
CA ALA A 37 -0.14 11.11 4.38
C ALA A 37 -1.19 12.21 4.13
N LEU A 38 -1.63 12.39 2.89
CA LEU A 38 -2.67 13.35 2.53
C LEU A 38 -4.02 13.03 3.21
N VAL A 39 -4.41 11.76 3.25
CA VAL A 39 -5.65 11.35 3.93
C VAL A 39 -5.56 11.61 5.44
N VAL A 40 -4.43 11.28 6.07
CA VAL A 40 -4.21 11.56 7.50
C VAL A 40 -4.28 13.06 7.78
N ALA A 41 -3.62 13.88 6.96
CA ALA A 41 -3.63 15.34 7.10
C ALA A 41 -5.05 15.90 6.99
N SER A 42 -5.83 15.45 6.01
CA SER A 42 -7.24 15.86 5.83
C SER A 42 -8.12 15.48 7.03
N VAL A 43 -7.91 14.30 7.63
CA VAL A 43 -8.65 13.89 8.84
C VAL A 43 -8.31 14.81 10.02
N LEU A 44 -7.01 15.09 10.22
CA LEU A 44 -6.55 15.96 11.32
C LEU A 44 -6.90 17.43 11.11
N GLU A 45 -7.08 17.88 9.87
CA GLU A 45 -7.59 19.22 9.58
C GLU A 45 -9.04 19.37 10.03
N GLY A 46 -9.89 18.36 9.80
CA GLY A 46 -11.28 18.36 10.24
C GLY A 46 -11.47 18.05 11.74
N GLU A 47 -10.62 17.20 12.30
CA GLU A 47 -10.63 16.81 13.72
C GLU A 47 -9.19 16.74 14.26
N PRO A 48 -8.63 17.85 14.77
CA PRO A 48 -7.23 17.93 15.21
C PRO A 48 -6.85 16.93 16.31
N THR A 49 -7.82 16.46 17.08
CA THR A 49 -7.64 15.49 18.16
C THR A 49 -8.08 14.08 17.77
N ALA A 50 -8.23 13.78 16.47
CA ALA A 50 -8.69 12.48 16.00
C ALA A 50 -7.83 11.35 16.56
N SER A 51 -8.50 10.37 17.18
CA SER A 51 -7.81 9.20 17.70
C SER A 51 -7.21 8.35 16.55
N PRO A 52 -6.19 7.51 16.83
CA PRO A 52 -5.64 6.59 15.85
C PRO A 52 -6.70 5.67 15.20
N THR A 53 -7.76 5.34 15.93
CA THR A 53 -8.90 4.56 15.42
C THR A 53 -9.70 5.32 14.36
N VAL A 54 -9.96 6.61 14.57
CA VAL A 54 -10.65 7.46 13.59
C VAL A 54 -9.83 7.54 12.30
N VAL A 55 -8.52 7.77 12.43
CA VAL A 55 -7.59 7.80 11.29
C VAL A 55 -7.58 6.46 10.56
N ARG A 56 -7.52 5.32 11.26
CA ARG A 56 -7.57 3.98 10.65
C ARG A 56 -8.86 3.73 9.88
N ARG A 57 -10.01 4.11 10.43
CA ARG A 57 -11.31 3.99 9.76
C ARG A 57 -11.37 4.84 8.49
N ALA A 58 -10.92 6.09 8.56
CA ALA A 58 -10.87 6.99 7.41
C ALA A 58 -9.95 6.45 6.29
N LEU A 59 -8.78 5.94 6.65
CA LEU A 59 -7.87 5.28 5.71
C LEU A 59 -8.53 4.07 5.03
N PHE A 60 -9.21 3.21 5.80
CA PHE A 60 -9.90 2.06 5.23
C PHE A 60 -10.98 2.49 4.22
N VAL A 61 -11.88 3.40 4.61
CA VAL A 61 -12.96 3.87 3.75
C VAL A 61 -12.41 4.51 2.48
N ARG A 62 -11.34 5.30 2.59
CA ARG A 62 -10.76 6.03 1.46
C ARG A 62 -10.06 5.13 0.44
N PHE A 63 -9.32 4.12 0.90
CA PHE A 63 -8.54 3.25 0.02
C PHE A 63 -9.28 2.00 -0.45
N TYR A 64 -10.20 1.50 0.37
CA TYR A 64 -10.83 0.18 0.15
C TYR A 64 -12.35 0.22 0.23
N GLY A 65 -12.97 1.33 0.67
CA GLY A 65 -14.41 1.38 0.90
C GLY A 65 -15.26 1.05 -0.33
N ALA A 66 -14.75 1.37 -1.53
CA ALA A 66 -15.40 1.08 -2.80
C ALA A 66 -15.31 -0.40 -3.22
N ASP A 67 -14.40 -1.17 -2.63
CA ASP A 67 -14.21 -2.59 -2.94
C ASP A 67 -15.22 -3.49 -2.20
N PHE A 68 -16.02 -2.92 -1.29
CA PHE A 68 -16.97 -3.64 -0.46
C PHE A 68 -18.39 -3.12 -0.62
N ALA A 69 -19.37 -4.03 -0.51
CA ALA A 69 -20.75 -3.63 -0.31
C ALA A 69 -20.90 -2.82 0.99
N ALA A 70 -21.84 -1.87 1.03
CA ALA A 70 -22.01 -0.95 2.15
C ALA A 70 -22.11 -1.65 3.51
N ALA A 71 -22.85 -2.77 3.59
CA ALA A 71 -22.98 -3.57 4.81
C ALA A 71 -21.63 -4.13 5.29
N LYS A 72 -20.80 -4.63 4.37
CA LYS A 72 -19.48 -5.18 4.71
C LYS A 72 -18.49 -4.09 5.09
N CYS A 73 -18.54 -2.95 4.41
CA CYS A 73 -17.76 -1.77 4.75
C CYS A 73 -18.06 -1.31 6.19
N ALA A 74 -19.35 -1.20 6.56
CA ALA A 74 -19.78 -0.83 7.91
C ALA A 74 -19.30 -1.83 8.99
N GLU A 75 -19.39 -3.14 8.71
CA GLU A 75 -18.88 -4.19 9.61
C GLU A 75 -17.37 -4.02 9.88
N ILE A 76 -16.58 -3.79 8.83
CA ILE A 76 -15.12 -3.61 8.95
C ILE A 76 -14.80 -2.34 9.73
N VAL A 77 -15.46 -1.21 9.42
CA VAL A 77 -15.29 0.05 10.15
C VAL A 77 -15.60 -0.11 11.64
N ALA A 78 -16.67 -0.83 11.99
CA ALA A 78 -17.01 -1.12 13.38
C ALA A 78 -15.87 -1.88 14.07
N ARG A 79 -15.35 -2.94 13.44
CA ARG A 79 -14.25 -3.76 13.97
C ARG A 79 -12.93 -3.01 14.13
N LEU A 80 -12.63 -2.04 13.26
CA LEU A 80 -11.43 -1.21 13.37
C LEU A 80 -11.38 -0.33 14.64
N GLY A 81 -12.48 -0.27 15.41
CA GLY A 81 -12.52 0.36 16.73
C GLY A 81 -12.32 -0.57 17.92
N GLY A 82 -12.15 -1.88 17.70
CA GLY A 82 -11.79 -2.82 18.77
C GLY A 82 -10.34 -2.64 19.21
N THR A 83 -10.04 -2.97 20.47
CA THR A 83 -8.68 -3.06 21.00
C THR A 83 -7.81 -3.86 20.05
N GLU A 84 -6.68 -3.29 19.67
CA GLU A 84 -5.69 -3.87 18.77
C GLU A 84 -5.33 -5.28 19.23
N GLN A 85 -5.88 -6.31 18.58
CA GLN A 85 -5.36 -7.66 18.74
C GLN A 85 -3.97 -7.65 18.11
N PRO A 86 -2.90 -8.03 18.83
CA PRO A 86 -1.55 -8.05 18.28
C PRO A 86 -1.57 -8.76 16.93
N ARG A 87 -1.02 -8.10 15.89
CA ARG A 87 -0.84 -8.73 14.57
C ARG A 87 -0.12 -10.05 14.84
N PRO A 88 -0.70 -11.22 14.48
CA PRO A 88 0.02 -12.47 14.62
C PRO A 88 1.32 -12.35 13.85
N ASP A 89 2.42 -12.71 14.52
CA ASP A 89 3.77 -12.66 13.97
C ASP A 89 3.76 -13.20 12.54
N PRO A 90 4.16 -12.41 11.52
CA PRO A 90 4.30 -12.94 10.18
C PRO A 90 5.40 -14.00 10.24
N ARG A 91 4.97 -15.27 10.38
CA ARG A 91 5.83 -16.45 10.44
C ARG A 91 7.04 -16.27 9.53
N PRO A 92 8.25 -16.66 9.97
CA PRO A 92 9.45 -16.51 9.16
C PRO A 92 9.16 -17.14 7.80
N VAL A 93 9.37 -16.36 6.73
CA VAL A 93 9.38 -16.87 5.37
C VAL A 93 10.52 -17.88 5.36
N THR A 94 10.22 -19.16 5.57
CA THR A 94 11.21 -20.21 5.46
C THR A 94 11.66 -20.17 4.01
N ALA A 95 12.91 -19.73 3.79
CA ALA A 95 13.56 -19.90 2.51
C ALA A 95 13.42 -21.38 2.15
N SER A 96 12.65 -21.64 1.09
CA SER A 96 12.52 -22.99 0.54
C SER A 96 13.87 -23.31 -0.10
N THR A 97 14.73 -23.96 0.68
CA THR A 97 15.95 -24.58 0.19
C THR A 97 15.56 -25.88 -0.50
N ALA A 98 15.28 -25.81 -1.80
CA ALA A 98 15.27 -26.94 -2.72
C ALA A 98 15.29 -26.35 -4.14
N ASN A 99 16.08 -26.78 -5.11
CA ASN A 99 17.15 -27.75 -5.29
C ASN A 99 17.59 -27.51 -6.75
N THR A 100 18.85 -27.74 -7.12
CA THR A 100 19.27 -28.54 -8.29
C THR A 100 20.79 -28.45 -8.41
N ALA A 101 21.45 -29.49 -7.90
CA ALA A 101 22.68 -29.96 -8.49
C ALA A 101 22.38 -30.62 -9.84
N ALA A 102 23.13 -30.29 -10.90
CA ALA A 102 23.60 -31.19 -11.98
C ALA A 102 23.97 -30.40 -13.25
N GLY A 103 25.19 -30.61 -13.76
CA GLY A 103 25.43 -30.66 -15.21
C GLY A 103 26.59 -29.82 -15.77
N ALA A 104 27.64 -30.56 -16.13
CA ALA A 104 28.77 -30.26 -17.04
C ALA A 104 29.95 -29.44 -16.49
#